data_AF-A0AAJ4AQG9-F1
#
_entry.id   AF-A0AAJ4AQG9-F1
#
_cell.length_a   1.000
_cell.length_b   1.000
_cell.length_c   1.000
_cell.angle_alpha   90.00
_cell.angle_beta   90.00
_cell.angle_gamma   90.00
#
_symmetry.space_group_name_H-M   'P 1'
#
loop_
_entity.id
_entity.type
_entity.pdbx_description
1 polymer ?
#
loop_
_entity_poly.entity_id
_entity_poly.type
_entity_poly.pdbx_seq_one_letter_code
_entity_poly.pdbx_strand_id
1 'polypeptide(L)'
;MMLKIWPLILVIGLNVFILALSMIAEVINPSICWTPRFGGLLVGLAVFMQGYLQANPKKYNTLLSNQTTVRQWLHHAIYVASILGTIMWAFGDLFGSFLWLSNSSCVV
;
A
#
# COMPACT_ATOMS: atom_id res chain seq x y z
N MET A 1 -8.18 26.30 -2.85
CA MET A 1 -8.24 24.83 -2.98
C MET A 1 -7.82 24.25 -1.63
N MET A 2 -8.77 24.01 -0.71
CA MET A 2 -8.46 23.39 0.58
C MET A 2 -8.00 21.95 0.30
N LEU A 3 -6.70 21.68 0.48
CA LEU A 3 -6.19 20.32 0.50
C LEU A 3 -6.97 19.58 1.59
N LYS A 4 -7.86 18.66 1.20
CA LYS A 4 -8.49 17.77 2.17
C LYS A 4 -7.35 16.92 2.73
N ILE A 5 -7.02 17.10 4.01
CA ILE A 5 -5.89 16.44 4.69
C ILE A 5 -6.19 14.95 4.98
N TRP A 6 -7.47 14.57 5.01
CA TRP A 6 -7.94 13.18 5.16
C TRP A 6 -7.12 12.18 4.35
N PRO A 7 -6.98 12.27 3.01
CA PRO A 7 -6.29 11.27 2.21
C PRO A 7 -4.87 11.04 2.71
N LEU A 8 -4.16 12.10 3.09
CA LEU A 8 -2.82 12.00 3.68
C LEU A 8 -2.84 11.23 5.01
N ILE A 9 -3.81 11.51 5.89
CA ILE A 9 -3.97 10.80 7.17
C ILE A 9 -4.26 9.31 6.93
N LEU A 10 -5.12 8.99 5.96
CA LEU A 10 -5.46 7.60 5.61
C LEU A 10 -4.23 6.87 5.06
N VAL A 11 -3.46 7.52 4.18
CA VAL A 11 -2.18 7.00 3.67
C VAL A 11 -1.22 6.71 4.82
N ILE A 12 -0.97 7.68 5.70
CA ILE A 12 -0.04 7.52 6.83
C ILE A 12 -0.52 6.42 7.78
N GLY A 13 -1.82 6.41 8.12
CA GLY A 13 -2.41 5.38 8.98
C GLY A 13 -2.27 3.98 8.40
N LEU A 14 -2.51 3.81 7.09
CA LEU A 14 -2.34 2.53 6.42
C LEU A 14 -0.88 2.06 6.45
N ASN A 15 0.08 2.97 6.30
CA ASN A 15 1.51 2.62 6.41
C ASN A 15 1.87 2.14 7.81
N VAL A 16 1.47 2.88 8.85
CA VAL A 16 1.75 2.51 10.23
C VAL A 16 1.13 1.15 10.54
N PHE A 17 -0.09 0.90 10.06
CA PHE A 17 -0.76 -0.38 10.25
C PHE A 17 -0.03 -1.54 9.55
N ILE A 18 0.40 -1.36 8.30
CA ILE A 18 1.10 -2.42 7.56
C ILE A 18 2.51 -2.64 8.11
N LEU A 19 3.19 -1.60 8.59
CA LEU A 19 4.47 -1.72 9.29
C LEU A 19 4.31 -2.48 10.62
N ALA A 20 3.24 -2.21 11.37
CA ALA A 20 2.94 -2.96 12.59
C ALA A 20 2.65 -4.44 12.26
N LEU A 21 1.91 -4.71 11.18
CA LEU A 21 1.67 -6.08 10.71
C LEU A 21 2.96 -6.78 10.28
N SER A 22 3.87 -6.09 9.59
CA SER A 22 5.15 -6.68 9.20
C SER A 22 6.01 -7.01 10.42
N MET A 23 6.03 -6.15 11.44
CA MET A 23 6.71 -6.42 12.72
C MET A 23 6.09 -7.61 13.45
N ILE A 24 4.76 -7.73 13.51
CA ILE A 24 4.09 -8.89 14.12
C ILE A 24 4.42 -10.18 13.34
N ALA A 25 4.39 -10.11 12.01
CA ALA A 25 4.71 -11.27 11.17
C ALA A 25 6.18 -11.69 11.33
N GLU A 26 7.09 -10.74 11.54
CA GLU A 26 8.49 -10.99 11.84
C GLU A 26 8.70 -11.68 13.18
N VAL A 27 7.86 -11.41 14.19
CA VAL A 27 7.86 -12.18 15.46
C VAL A 27 7.44 -13.64 15.24
N ILE A 28 6.48 -13.89 14.35
CA ILE A 28 5.98 -15.24 14.06
C ILE A 28 6.99 -16.04 13.22
N ASN A 29 7.57 -15.41 12.20
CA ASN A 29 8.58 -16.02 11.37
C ASN A 29 9.69 -15.03 10.99
N PRO A 30 10.77 -14.96 11.80
CA PRO A 30 11.85 -13.98 11.62
C PRO A 30 12.77 -14.31 10.43
N SER A 31 12.61 -15.49 9.82
CA SER A 31 13.41 -15.87 8.64
C SER A 31 12.91 -15.21 7.34
N ILE A 32 11.72 -14.58 7.37
CA ILE A 32 11.09 -13.97 6.20
C ILE A 32 11.05 -12.46 6.36
N CYS A 33 11.49 -11.75 5.34
CA CYS A 33 11.37 -10.30 5.24
C CYS A 33 9.94 -9.92 4.85
N TRP A 34 9.07 -9.76 5.83
CA TRP A 34 7.65 -9.52 5.59
C TRP A 34 7.35 -8.15 5.00
N THR A 35 8.13 -7.12 5.33
CA THR A 35 7.95 -5.74 4.83
C THR A 35 7.93 -5.67 3.29
N PRO A 36 8.94 -6.16 2.55
CA PRO A 36 8.88 -6.16 1.08
C PRO A 36 7.79 -7.07 0.52
N ARG A 37 7.44 -8.16 1.21
CA ARG A 37 6.35 -9.07 0.77
C ARG A 37 4.98 -8.41 0.85
N PHE A 38 4.69 -7.69 1.94
CA PHE A 38 3.47 -6.89 2.06
C PHE A 38 3.46 -5.73 1.07
N GLY A 39 4.61 -5.10 0.83
CA GLY A 39 4.78 -4.09 -0.22
C GLY A 39 4.40 -4.62 -1.61
N GLY A 40 4.99 -5.75 -2.01
CA GLY A 40 4.66 -6.41 -3.28
C GLY A 40 3.19 -6.84 -3.39
N LEU A 41 2.59 -7.33 -2.30
CA LEU A 41 1.18 -7.71 -2.26
C LEU A 41 0.26 -6.49 -2.46
N LEU A 42 0.58 -5.35 -1.84
CA LEU A 42 -0.15 -4.10 -2.06
C LEU A 42 -0.08 -3.65 -3.52
N VAL A 43 1.10 -3.70 -4.15
CA VAL A 43 1.26 -3.35 -5.57
C VAL A 43 0.45 -4.31 -6.45
N GLY A 44 0.54 -5.62 -6.20
CA GLY A 44 -0.21 -6.63 -6.94
C GLY A 44 -1.73 -6.44 -6.85
N LEU A 45 -2.25 -6.17 -5.65
CA LEU A 45 -3.65 -5.85 -5.45
C LEU A 45 -4.06 -4.54 -6.14
N ALA A 46 -3.20 -3.53 -6.12
CA ALA A 46 -3.45 -2.25 -6.81
C ALA A 46 -3.56 -2.45 -8.33
N VAL A 47 -2.63 -3.20 -8.93
CA VAL A 47 -2.66 -3.53 -10.36
C VAL A 47 -3.90 -4.36 -10.72
N PHE A 48 -4.23 -5.36 -9.91
CA PHE A 48 -5.43 -6.17 -10.11
C PHE A 48 -6.71 -5.32 -10.05
N MET A 49 -6.85 -4.49 -9.02
CA MET A 49 -7.97 -3.56 -8.86
C MET A 49 -8.06 -2.60 -10.05
N GLN A 50 -6.92 -2.08 -10.53
CA GLN A 50 -6.87 -1.19 -11.69
C GLN A 50 -7.41 -1.86 -12.95
N GLY A 51 -6.97 -3.09 -13.23
CA GLY A 51 -7.48 -3.89 -14.35
C GLY A 51 -8.96 -4.21 -14.22
N TYR A 52 -9.41 -4.59 -13.02
CA TYR A 52 -10.81 -4.89 -12.74
C TYR A 52 -11.74 -3.67 -12.91
N LEU A 53 -11.29 -2.47 -12.50
CA LEU A 53 -12.00 -1.21 -12.73
C LEU A 53 -12.10 -0.85 -14.21
N GLN A 54 -11.01 -1.07 -14.96
CA GLN A 54 -11.01 -0.86 -16.42
C GLN A 54 -11.91 -1.85 -17.16
N ALA A 55 -12.00 -3.09 -16.69
CA ALA A 55 -12.89 -4.11 -17.25
C ALA A 55 -14.38 -3.83 -16.98
N ASN A 56 -14.70 -3.06 -15.92
CA ASN A 56 -16.08 -2.79 -15.48
C ASN A 56 -16.40 -1.28 -15.37
N PRO A 57 -16.23 -0.48 -16.45
CA PRO A 57 -16.27 0.98 -16.36
C PRO A 57 -17.66 1.54 -15.99
N LYS A 58 -18.75 0.83 -16.31
CA LYS A 58 -20.13 1.27 -16.04
C LYS A 58 -20.56 1.03 -14.58
N LYS A 59 -19.95 0.06 -13.88
CA LYS A 59 -20.37 -0.38 -12.54
C LYS A 59 -19.99 0.61 -11.42
N TYR A 60 -18.99 1.46 -11.66
CA TYR A 60 -18.41 2.36 -10.66
C TYR A 60 -18.64 3.86 -10.95
N ASN A 61 -19.53 4.18 -11.89
CA ASN A 61 -19.87 5.57 -12.26
C ASN A 61 -20.92 6.21 -11.34
N THR A 62 -21.33 5.55 -10.26
CA THR A 62 -22.25 6.12 -9.28
C THR A 62 -21.66 7.39 -8.66
N LEU A 63 -22.45 8.47 -8.70
CA LEU A 63 -22.12 9.74 -8.05
C LEU A 63 -22.34 9.62 -6.54
N LEU A 64 -21.34 9.98 -5.77
CA LEU A 64 -21.43 10.15 -4.33
C LEU A 64 -22.06 11.51 -4.00
N SER A 65 -22.58 11.65 -2.79
CA SER A 65 -23.16 12.90 -2.24
C SER A 65 -22.25 14.13 -2.45
N ASN A 66 -20.94 13.93 -2.47
CA ASN A 66 -19.93 14.98 -2.70
C ASN A 66 -19.64 15.31 -4.19
N GLN A 67 -20.52 14.94 -5.14
CA GLN A 67 -20.32 15.10 -6.60
C GLN A 67 -19.05 14.43 -7.16
N THR A 68 -18.46 13.50 -6.41
CA THR A 68 -17.32 12.68 -6.87
C THR A 68 -17.83 11.32 -7.30
N THR A 69 -17.20 10.70 -8.29
CA THR A 69 -17.56 9.32 -8.67
C THR A 69 -16.84 8.32 -7.78
N VAL A 70 -17.48 7.19 -7.49
CA VAL A 70 -16.84 6.07 -6.77
C VAL A 70 -15.56 5.62 -7.49
N ARG A 71 -15.59 5.62 -8.83
CA ARG A 71 -14.43 5.38 -9.68
C ARG A 71 -13.24 6.30 -9.38
N GLN A 72 -13.47 7.59 -9.18
CA GLN A 72 -12.39 8.54 -8.89
C GLN A 72 -11.76 8.28 -7.52
N TRP A 73 -12.58 7.93 -6.53
CA TRP A 73 -12.10 7.48 -5.21
C TRP A 73 -11.27 6.20 -5.30
N LEU A 74 -11.74 5.20 -6.05
CA LEU A 74 -11.04 3.94 -6.25
C LEU A 74 -9.70 4.13 -6.98
N HIS A 75 -9.65 4.96 -8.01
CA HIS A 75 -8.39 5.29 -8.68
C HIS A 75 -7.40 5.98 -7.73
N HIS A 76 -7.88 6.86 -6.85
CA HIS A 76 -7.02 7.48 -5.85
C HIS A 76 -6.51 6.47 -4.81
N ALA A 77 -7.36 5.54 -4.36
CA ALA A 77 -6.97 4.46 -3.47
C ALA A 77 -5.93 3.52 -4.10
N ILE A 78 -6.10 3.16 -5.38
CA ILE A 78 -5.13 2.37 -6.15
C ILE A 78 -3.80 3.09 -6.27
N TYR A 79 -3.83 4.38 -6.64
CA TYR A 79 -2.62 5.19 -6.74
C TYR A 79 -1.85 5.22 -5.42
N VAL A 80 -2.54 5.49 -4.31
CA VAL A 80 -1.94 5.46 -2.97
C VAL A 80 -1.36 4.08 -2.67
N ALA A 81 -2.14 3.00 -2.82
CA ALA A 81 -1.69 1.65 -2.54
C ALA A 81 -0.46 1.25 -3.37
N SER A 82 -0.41 1.66 -4.65
CA SER A 82 0.73 1.39 -5.52
C SER A 82 2.00 2.11 -5.07
N ILE A 83 1.92 3.40 -4.71
CA ILE A 83 3.07 4.16 -4.20
C ILE A 83 3.55 3.56 -2.88
N LEU A 84 2.63 3.27 -1.96
CA LEU A 84 2.99 2.73 -0.66
C LEU A 84 3.60 1.34 -0.77
N GLY A 85 2.98 0.45 -1.56
CA GLY A 85 3.52 -0.87 -1.80
C GLY A 85 4.91 -0.80 -2.42
N THR A 86 5.13 0.13 -3.36
CA THR A 86 6.45 0.35 -3.99
C THR A 86 7.46 0.88 -2.99
N ILE A 87 7.09 1.84 -2.14
CA ILE A 87 7.96 2.35 -1.08
C ILE A 87 8.32 1.23 -0.11
N MET A 88 7.36 0.44 0.38
CA MET A 88 7.64 -0.65 1.33
C MET A 88 8.49 -1.76 0.72
N TRP A 89 8.26 -2.07 -0.56
CA TRP A 89 9.10 -3.00 -1.30
C TRP A 89 10.53 -2.46 -1.42
N ALA A 90 10.70 -1.22 -1.87
CA ALA A 90 11.99 -0.56 -1.98
C ALA A 90 12.69 -0.35 -0.63
N PHE A 91 11.96 -0.07 0.46
CA PHE A 91 12.52 0.04 1.81
C PHE A 91 13.03 -1.30 2.32
N GLY A 92 12.33 -2.39 2.01
CA GLY A 92 12.81 -3.75 2.27
C GLY A 92 14.15 -4.02 1.57
N ASP A 93 14.30 -3.55 0.33
CA ASP A 93 15.50 -3.77 -0.47
C ASP A 93 16.66 -2.78 -0.16
N LEU A 94 16.36 -1.51 0.16
CA LEU A 94 17.36 -0.43 0.29
C LEU A 94 17.83 -0.16 1.73
N PHE A 95 16.95 -0.33 2.73
CA PHE A 95 17.21 0.10 4.11
C PHE A 95 17.35 -1.05 5.12
N GLY A 96 17.32 -2.30 4.67
CA GLY A 96 17.54 -3.47 5.51
C GLY A 96 18.81 -3.37 6.37
N SER A 97 19.85 -2.72 5.86
CA SER A 97 21.15 -2.57 6.55
C SER A 97 21.24 -1.39 7.54
N PHE A 98 20.42 -0.34 7.41
CA PHE A 98 20.62 0.94 8.13
C PHE A 98 19.78 1.07 9.41
N LEU A 99 18.62 0.40 9.48
CA LEU A 99 17.66 0.56 10.59
C LEU A 99 17.77 -0.50 11.69
N TRP A 100 18.79 -1.38 11.67
CA TRP A 100 18.85 -2.57 12.55
C TRP A 100 17.59 -3.48 12.45
N LEU A 101 16.73 -3.24 11.46
CA LEU A 101 15.78 -4.19 10.88
C LEU A 101 16.50 -5.21 9.97
N SER A 102 17.83 -5.22 10.03
CA SER A 102 18.68 -6.31 9.61
C SER A 102 18.43 -7.47 10.57
N ASN A 103 17.33 -8.19 10.38
CA ASN A 103 17.52 -9.63 10.37
C ASN A 103 18.54 -9.87 9.25
N SER A 104 19.69 -10.43 9.60
CA SER A 104 20.75 -10.87 8.67
C SER A 104 20.26 -11.85 7.60
N SER A 105 18.95 -12.17 7.60
CA SER A 105 18.16 -12.90 6.61
C SER A 105 17.58 -12.03 5.47
N CYS A 106 17.68 -10.69 5.54
CA CYS A 106 17.09 -9.75 4.56
C CYS A 106 18.08 -9.17 3.55
N VAL A 107 19.32 -9.65 3.55
CA VAL A 107 20.24 -9.47 2.44
C VAL A 107 20.19 -10.77 1.64
N VAL A 108 19.90 -10.68 0.34
CA VAL A 108 20.05 -11.80 -0.59
C VAL A 108 21.45 -12.39 -0.48
#